data_AF-A0A1F5AHA6-F1
#
_entry.id   AF-A0A1F5AHA6-F1
#
_cell.length_a   1.000
_cell.length_b   1.000
_cell.length_c   1.000
_cell.angle_alpha   90.00
_cell.angle_beta   90.00
_cell.angle_gamma   90.00
#
_symmetry.space_group_name_H-M   'P 1'
#
loop_
_entity.id
_entity.type
_entity.pdbx_description
1 polymer ?
#
loop_
_entity_poly.entity_id
_entity_poly.type
_entity_poly.pdbx_seq_one_letter_code
_entity_poly.pdbx_strand_id
1 'polypeptide(L)'
;MKTHGIAGLMIIVLIAVAASLSAVPRGDLQDHSIWRHFVAALRKGEMTAERLRPYYEELRLPLLGYLKEIRQRAAWAEMEVDPEVHRVGAQVHYLVPLTFEGPRVTYVFSFLTENDSWYFQHLEAITIRMDKVGALPASTFPDVPEETKAHIREEVHWSREVQVFNVLAKDKGKEFAFDFFRDGNGYFLAARAWVPYVEPSRALILYLCWEQANLIGNDVILEKVEAREAIVRLRTGFFRLYKVSAHLGRQISFEDYRKIFETIWQDRARAAGWELRIEYFDKDYPGAECVFGFTRK
;
A
#
# COMPACT_ATOMS: atom_id res chain seq x y z
N MET A 1 8.70 44.64 81.48
CA MET A 1 7.24 44.52 81.31
C MET A 1 6.90 44.84 79.86
N LYS A 2 6.31 43.87 79.12
CA LYS A 2 5.53 44.00 77.86
C LYS A 2 6.24 44.62 76.64
N THR A 3 6.69 43.83 75.65
CA THR A 3 5.99 43.22 74.49
C THR A 3 5.59 44.16 73.34
N HIS A 4 5.86 43.66 72.12
CA HIS A 4 5.43 44.09 70.78
C HIS A 4 6.24 45.24 70.14
N GLY A 5 6.67 45.20 68.88
CA GLY A 5 6.52 44.21 67.81
C GLY A 5 6.83 44.86 66.45
N ILE A 6 7.39 44.05 65.53
CA ILE A 6 7.19 44.07 64.06
C ILE A 6 7.94 45.10 63.18
N ALA A 7 8.81 44.52 62.32
CA ALA A 7 9.06 44.73 60.88
C ALA A 7 9.31 46.15 60.31
N GLY A 8 10.08 46.36 59.25
CA GLY A 8 10.68 45.46 58.27
C GLY A 8 10.88 46.25 56.97
N LEU A 9 11.90 45.92 56.19
CA LEU A 9 11.97 46.28 54.77
C LEU A 9 12.87 45.26 54.06
N MET A 10 12.25 44.22 53.50
CA MET A 10 12.85 43.31 52.54
C MET A 10 12.16 43.59 51.21
N ILE A 11 12.94 44.04 50.24
CA ILE A 11 12.52 44.28 48.86
C ILE A 11 12.32 42.91 48.20
N ILE A 12 11.08 42.54 47.91
CA ILE A 12 10.74 41.41 47.03
C ILE A 12 10.58 41.96 45.61
N VAL A 13 11.48 41.56 44.73
CA VAL A 13 11.36 41.72 43.28
C VAL A 13 10.36 40.68 42.78
N LEU A 14 9.20 41.14 42.32
CA LEU A 14 8.21 40.33 41.62
C LEU A 14 8.67 40.14 40.16
N ILE A 15 9.28 38.99 39.86
CA ILE A 15 9.44 38.53 38.48
C ILE A 15 8.09 37.95 38.06
N ALA A 16 7.28 38.74 37.36
CA ALA A 16 6.15 38.23 36.61
C ALA A 16 6.70 37.40 35.44
N VAL A 17 6.76 36.08 35.63
CA VAL A 17 6.87 35.12 34.54
C VAL A 17 5.56 35.22 33.75
N ALA A 18 5.55 36.06 32.73
CA ALA A 18 4.55 35.99 31.68
C ALA A 18 4.78 34.65 30.99
N ALA A 19 3.99 33.65 31.36
CA ALA A 19 3.87 32.42 30.59
C ALA A 19 3.41 32.81 29.19
N SER A 20 4.35 32.84 28.25
CA SER A 20 4.10 32.71 26.82
C SER A 20 3.50 31.33 26.59
N LEU A 21 2.23 31.18 26.97
CA LEU A 21 1.33 30.23 26.38
C LEU A 21 1.22 30.64 24.92
N SER A 22 2.04 30.01 24.07
CA SER A 22 1.82 29.96 22.63
C SER A 22 0.36 29.62 22.43
N ALA A 23 -0.44 30.61 22.03
CA ALA A 23 -1.83 30.40 21.71
C ALA A 23 -1.84 29.45 20.51
N VAL A 24 -2.09 28.17 20.76
CA VAL A 24 -2.37 27.20 19.71
C VAL A 24 -3.48 27.83 18.86
N PRO A 25 -3.26 28.07 17.55
CA PRO A 25 -4.26 28.66 16.69
C PRO A 25 -5.59 27.92 16.87
N ARG A 26 -6.72 28.62 16.95
CA ARG A 26 -8.04 27.96 17.13
C ARG A 26 -8.30 26.83 16.13
N GLY A 27 -7.73 26.93 14.92
CA GLY A 27 -7.76 25.89 13.90
C GLY A 27 -7.04 24.60 14.31
N ASP A 28 -5.87 24.69 14.95
CA ASP A 28 -5.09 23.52 15.39
C ASP A 28 -5.83 22.73 16.48
N LEU A 29 -6.45 23.41 17.45
CA LEU A 29 -7.25 22.75 18.49
C LEU A 29 -8.49 22.05 17.90
N GLN A 30 -9.10 22.66 16.88
CA GLN A 30 -10.22 22.07 16.15
C GLN A 30 -9.77 20.83 15.35
N ASP A 31 -8.62 20.89 14.70
CA ASP A 31 -8.13 19.78 13.87
C ASP A 31 -7.74 18.56 14.72
N HIS A 32 -7.11 18.76 15.87
CA HIS A 32 -6.85 17.65 16.81
C HIS A 32 -8.14 17.10 17.43
N SER A 33 -9.22 17.91 17.50
CA SER A 33 -10.52 17.42 17.97
C SER A 33 -11.21 16.51 16.95
N ILE A 34 -11.09 16.81 15.65
CA ILE A 34 -11.63 15.99 14.57
C ILE A 34 -11.00 14.59 14.61
N TRP A 35 -9.67 14.50 14.70
CA TRP A 35 -8.98 13.21 14.79
C TRP A 35 -9.46 12.38 15.99
N ARG A 36 -9.51 12.98 17.17
CA ARG A 36 -9.98 12.30 18.39
C ARG A 36 -11.43 11.82 18.27
N HIS A 37 -12.31 12.64 17.69
CA HIS A 37 -13.70 12.26 17.43
C HIS A 37 -13.78 11.10 16.43
N PHE A 38 -12.99 11.12 15.37
CA PHE A 38 -12.92 10.05 14.38
C PHE A 38 -12.44 8.74 15.03
N VAL A 39 -11.33 8.75 15.76
CA VAL A 39 -10.78 7.55 16.42
C VAL A 39 -11.79 6.98 17.41
N ALA A 40 -12.46 7.83 18.20
CA ALA A 40 -13.51 7.39 19.12
C ALA A 40 -14.71 6.76 18.40
N ALA A 41 -15.21 7.39 17.32
CA ALA A 41 -16.32 6.86 16.53
C ALA A 41 -15.94 5.54 15.85
N LEU A 42 -14.73 5.45 15.29
CA LEU A 42 -14.21 4.23 14.66
C LEU A 42 -14.12 3.09 15.67
N ARG A 43 -13.57 3.34 16.87
CA ARG A 43 -13.44 2.36 17.96
C ARG A 43 -14.80 1.81 18.40
N LYS A 44 -15.79 2.69 18.55
CA LYS A 44 -17.17 2.31 18.91
C LYS A 44 -17.95 1.65 17.77
N GLY A 45 -17.48 1.77 16.53
CA GLY A 45 -18.20 1.28 15.35
C GLY A 45 -19.33 2.18 14.89
N GLU A 46 -19.23 3.47 15.19
CA GLU A 46 -20.23 4.51 14.88
C GLU A 46 -19.96 5.18 13.52
N MET A 47 -18.94 4.71 12.77
CA MET A 47 -18.71 5.17 11.40
C MET A 47 -19.79 4.62 10.48
N THR A 48 -20.56 5.52 9.86
CA THR A 48 -21.64 5.20 8.92
C THR A 48 -21.38 5.80 7.55
N ALA A 49 -22.18 5.40 6.55
CA ALA A 49 -22.07 5.88 5.18
C ALA A 49 -22.26 7.41 5.06
N GLU A 50 -23.05 8.02 5.94
CA GLU A 50 -23.34 9.46 5.94
C GLU A 50 -22.14 10.30 6.39
N ARG A 51 -21.23 9.69 7.17
CA ARG A 51 -19.95 10.28 7.62
C ARG A 51 -18.85 10.20 6.56
N LEU A 52 -19.17 9.69 5.37
CA LEU A 52 -18.24 9.56 4.25
C LEU A 52 -18.53 10.59 3.17
N ARG A 53 -17.47 11.22 2.67
CA ARG A 53 -17.47 12.08 1.47
C ARG A 53 -16.27 11.70 0.60
N PRO A 54 -16.33 10.54 -0.08
CA PRO A 54 -15.20 10.05 -0.87
C PRO A 54 -14.91 10.94 -2.08
N TYR A 55 -13.70 10.83 -2.64
CA TYR A 55 -13.37 11.47 -3.92
C TYR A 55 -14.27 11.00 -5.07
N TYR A 56 -14.70 9.74 -5.02
CA TYR A 56 -15.63 9.13 -5.96
C TYR A 56 -16.74 8.42 -5.19
N GLU A 57 -17.98 8.66 -5.57
CA GLU A 57 -19.16 8.20 -4.84
C GLU A 57 -19.21 6.67 -4.68
N GLU A 58 -18.77 5.97 -5.72
CA GLU A 58 -18.69 4.52 -5.76
C GLU A 58 -17.70 3.93 -4.75
N LEU A 59 -16.82 4.72 -4.13
CA LEU A 59 -15.91 4.29 -3.08
C LEU A 59 -16.53 4.32 -1.69
N ARG A 60 -17.76 4.83 -1.53
CA ARG A 60 -18.40 4.95 -0.21
C ARG A 60 -18.48 3.62 0.54
N LEU A 61 -19.03 2.57 -0.09
CA LEU A 61 -19.15 1.26 0.54
C LEU A 61 -17.78 0.56 0.72
N PRO A 62 -16.87 0.55 -0.28
CA PRO A 62 -15.51 0.07 -0.09
C PRO A 62 -14.79 0.71 1.10
N LEU A 63 -14.82 2.04 1.22
CA LEU A 63 -14.19 2.75 2.34
C LEU A 63 -14.84 2.40 3.67
N LEU A 64 -16.17 2.26 3.73
CA LEU A 64 -16.85 1.81 4.94
C LEU A 64 -16.43 0.39 5.32
N GLY A 65 -16.27 -0.51 4.35
CA GLY A 65 -15.72 -1.86 4.55
C GLY A 65 -14.31 -1.81 5.12
N TYR A 66 -13.44 -0.99 4.53
CA TYR A 66 -12.06 -0.83 4.97
C TYR A 66 -11.95 -0.26 6.39
N LEU A 67 -12.77 0.73 6.75
CA LEU A 67 -12.85 1.24 8.12
C LEU A 67 -13.28 0.16 9.13
N LYS A 68 -14.15 -0.78 8.74
CA LYS A 68 -14.51 -1.91 9.60
C LYS A 68 -13.33 -2.86 9.80
N GLU A 69 -12.56 -3.13 8.75
CA GLU A 69 -11.34 -3.94 8.84
C GLU A 69 -10.29 -3.29 9.74
N ILE A 70 -10.04 -1.98 9.56
CA ILE A 70 -9.17 -1.20 10.44
C ILE A 70 -9.63 -1.33 11.88
N ARG A 71 -10.91 -1.12 12.18
CA ARG A 71 -11.44 -1.26 13.54
C ARG A 71 -11.16 -2.65 14.14
N GLN A 72 -11.22 -3.71 13.34
CA GLN A 72 -10.99 -5.07 13.82
C GLN A 72 -9.50 -5.35 14.09
N ARG A 73 -8.59 -4.68 13.37
CA ARG A 73 -7.15 -5.00 13.38
C ARG A 73 -6.26 -3.92 14.00
N ALA A 74 -6.79 -2.72 14.27
CA ALA A 74 -6.00 -1.59 14.73
C ALA A 74 -5.36 -1.83 16.10
N ALA A 75 -4.07 -1.53 16.19
CA ALA A 75 -3.41 -1.28 17.45
C ALA A 75 -3.86 0.09 17.98
N TRP A 76 -4.90 0.11 18.83
CA TRP A 76 -5.54 1.37 19.26
C TRP A 76 -4.57 2.38 19.89
N ALA A 77 -3.53 1.91 20.58
CA ALA A 77 -2.48 2.79 21.11
C ALA A 77 -1.75 3.58 20.03
N GLU A 78 -1.60 3.03 18.81
CA GLU A 78 -1.00 3.74 17.67
C GLU A 78 -1.98 4.74 17.04
N MET A 79 -3.29 4.47 17.09
CA MET A 79 -4.32 5.39 16.57
C MET A 79 -4.57 6.59 17.50
N GLU A 80 -4.29 6.43 18.80
CA GLU A 80 -4.53 7.46 19.82
C GLU A 80 -3.37 8.44 19.98
N VAL A 81 -2.26 8.26 19.25
CA VAL A 81 -1.15 9.22 19.24
C VAL A 81 -1.57 10.53 18.56
N ASP A 82 -0.90 11.62 18.93
CA ASP A 82 -1.09 12.90 18.25
C ASP A 82 -0.53 12.82 16.82
N PRO A 83 -1.37 13.03 15.78
CA PRO A 83 -0.96 12.92 14.40
C PRO A 83 -0.18 14.16 13.94
N GLU A 84 0.62 14.02 12.88
CA GLU A 84 1.06 15.21 12.13
C GLU A 84 -0.12 15.72 11.29
N VAL A 85 -0.49 16.99 11.46
CA VAL A 85 -1.69 17.60 10.86
C VAL A 85 -1.30 18.56 9.74
N HIS A 86 -1.94 18.42 8.57
CA HIS A 86 -1.81 19.35 7.45
C HIS A 86 -3.18 19.79 6.95
N ARG A 87 -3.45 21.09 6.97
CA ARG A 87 -4.70 21.67 6.46
C ARG A 87 -4.47 22.33 5.09
N VAL A 88 -5.29 21.97 4.12
CA VAL A 88 -5.28 22.54 2.76
C VAL A 88 -6.71 22.96 2.41
N GLY A 89 -7.00 24.25 2.58
CA GLY A 89 -8.37 24.77 2.42
C GLY A 89 -9.36 24.08 3.35
N ALA A 90 -10.39 23.45 2.77
CA ALA A 90 -11.42 22.70 3.51
C ALA A 90 -10.97 21.28 3.90
N GLN A 91 -9.83 20.80 3.41
CA GLN A 91 -9.32 19.46 3.71
C GLN A 91 -8.34 19.48 4.89
N VAL A 92 -8.38 18.42 5.68
CA VAL A 92 -7.40 18.15 6.75
C VAL A 92 -6.85 16.75 6.55
N HIS A 93 -5.53 16.65 6.57
CA HIS A 93 -4.79 15.40 6.42
C HIS A 93 -4.06 15.09 7.74
N TYR A 94 -4.21 13.86 8.21
CA TYR A 94 -3.56 13.35 9.41
C TYR A 94 -2.59 12.26 9.02
N LEU A 95 -1.30 12.48 9.24
CA LEU A 95 -0.24 11.52 9.00
C LEU A 95 0.02 10.75 10.29
N VAL A 96 -0.19 9.44 10.25
CA VAL A 96 -0.15 8.56 11.43
C VAL A 96 0.69 7.31 11.13
N PRO A 97 1.79 7.07 11.86
CA PRO A 97 2.58 5.87 11.70
C PRO A 97 1.90 4.66 12.35
N LEU A 98 1.35 3.76 11.51
CA LEU A 98 0.55 2.60 11.93
C LEU A 98 1.18 1.29 11.44
N THR A 99 0.93 0.23 12.19
CA THR A 99 1.37 -1.13 11.90
C THR A 99 0.14 -1.98 11.53
N PHE A 100 -0.24 -1.96 10.25
CA PHE A 100 -1.23 -2.89 9.70
C PHE A 100 -0.52 -3.99 8.92
N GLU A 101 -0.57 -5.23 9.42
CA GLU A 101 -0.06 -6.44 8.75
C GLU A 101 1.31 -6.27 8.08
N GLY A 102 2.36 -6.09 8.88
CA GLY A 102 3.74 -6.02 8.39
C GLY A 102 4.49 -4.80 8.95
N PRO A 103 5.29 -4.11 8.12
CA PRO A 103 6.10 -2.99 8.60
C PRO A 103 5.25 -1.79 9.00
N ARG A 104 5.76 -1.01 9.94
CA ARG A 104 5.14 0.24 10.36
C ARG A 104 5.31 1.29 9.25
N VAL A 105 4.20 1.79 8.72
CA VAL A 105 4.18 2.80 7.64
C VAL A 105 3.32 4.00 8.02
N THR A 106 3.57 5.15 7.40
CA THR A 106 2.79 6.36 7.67
C THR A 106 1.57 6.39 6.77
N TYR A 107 0.39 6.32 7.39
CA TYR A 107 -0.89 6.45 6.72
C TYR A 107 -1.35 7.90 6.72
N VAL A 108 -2.10 8.29 5.69
CA VAL A 108 -2.70 9.61 5.57
C VAL A 108 -4.20 9.51 5.53
N PHE A 109 -4.82 9.93 6.63
CA PHE A 109 -6.27 10.02 6.73
C PHE A 109 -6.70 11.43 6.29
N SER A 110 -7.50 11.49 5.24
CA SER A 110 -7.99 12.75 4.68
C SER A 110 -9.45 12.96 5.05
N PHE A 111 -9.75 14.17 5.51
CA PHE A 111 -11.08 14.60 5.93
C PHE A 111 -11.47 15.88 5.22
N LEU A 112 -12.76 16.03 4.96
CA LEU A 112 -13.36 17.25 4.44
C LEU A 112 -14.13 17.94 5.57
N THR A 113 -13.92 19.24 5.72
CA THR A 113 -14.63 20.08 6.70
C THR A 113 -15.63 21.00 6.00
N GLU A 114 -16.92 20.86 6.33
CA GLU A 114 -18.03 21.62 5.74
C GLU A 114 -19.08 21.91 6.81
N ASN A 115 -19.59 23.15 6.90
CA ASN A 115 -20.68 23.54 7.81
C ASN A 115 -20.47 23.06 9.26
N ASP A 116 -19.29 23.33 9.82
CA ASP A 116 -18.85 22.90 11.16
C ASP A 116 -18.86 21.38 11.40
N SER A 117 -19.00 20.60 10.34
CA SER A 117 -18.96 19.13 10.34
C SER A 117 -17.71 18.63 9.62
N TRP A 118 -17.30 17.40 9.94
CA TRP A 118 -16.24 16.69 9.25
C TRP A 118 -16.77 15.40 8.63
N TYR A 119 -16.17 15.02 7.51
CA TYR A 119 -16.46 13.80 6.78
C TYR A 119 -15.15 13.10 6.44
N PHE A 120 -15.08 11.79 6.64
CA PHE A 120 -13.95 11.00 6.19
C PHE A 120 -14.00 10.88 4.66
N GLN A 121 -12.90 11.23 4.01
CA GLN A 121 -12.81 11.29 2.55
C GLN A 121 -11.98 10.13 1.99
N HIS A 122 -10.78 9.90 2.53
CA HIS A 122 -9.89 8.87 2.01
C HIS A 122 -8.80 8.48 3.00
N LEU A 123 -8.15 7.35 2.74
CA LEU A 123 -6.98 6.87 3.45
C LEU A 123 -6.00 6.26 2.46
N GLU A 124 -4.72 6.56 2.62
CA GLU A 124 -3.65 6.05 1.77
C GLU A 124 -2.40 5.74 2.61
N ALA A 125 -1.64 4.69 2.24
CA ALA A 125 -0.37 4.31 2.85
C ALA A 125 0.85 4.84 2.07
N ILE A 126 0.63 5.32 0.84
CA ILE A 126 1.64 5.91 -0.03
C ILE A 126 1.48 7.43 -0.07
N THR A 127 2.45 8.17 0.47
CA THR A 127 2.42 9.64 0.47
C THR A 127 3.73 10.23 0.00
N ILE A 128 3.65 11.11 -0.98
CA ILE A 128 4.79 11.87 -1.49
C ILE A 128 4.77 13.25 -0.80
N ARG A 129 5.78 13.51 0.02
CA ARG A 129 5.88 14.69 0.90
C ARG A 129 6.26 15.97 0.16
N MET A 130 5.46 16.36 -0.83
CA MET A 130 5.71 17.57 -1.64
C MET A 130 5.71 18.87 -0.81
N ASP A 131 5.16 18.85 0.41
CA ASP A 131 5.31 19.92 1.40
C ASP A 131 6.77 20.17 1.82
N LYS A 132 7.66 19.21 1.55
CA LYS A 132 9.11 19.30 1.82
C LYS A 132 9.92 19.74 0.60
N VAL A 133 9.27 20.05 -0.53
CA VAL A 133 9.94 20.69 -1.65
C VAL A 133 10.35 22.10 -1.22
N GLY A 134 11.56 22.52 -1.60
CA GLY A 134 12.06 23.88 -1.34
C GLY A 134 11.27 24.94 -2.12
N ALA A 135 11.83 26.14 -2.23
CA ALA A 135 11.23 27.20 -3.04
C ALA A 135 11.03 26.73 -4.49
N LEU A 136 9.88 27.07 -5.07
CA LEU A 136 9.58 26.78 -6.47
C LEU A 136 10.15 27.89 -7.38
N PRO A 137 10.61 27.57 -8.60
CA PRO A 137 10.68 26.23 -9.20
C PRO A 137 11.79 25.36 -8.57
N ALA A 138 11.55 24.05 -8.48
CA ALA A 138 12.48 23.08 -7.90
C ALA A 138 12.96 22.05 -8.94
N SER A 139 14.21 21.60 -8.82
CA SER A 139 14.82 20.54 -9.64
C SER A 139 15.05 19.24 -8.87
N THR A 140 14.71 19.22 -7.58
CA THR A 140 14.84 18.08 -6.68
C THR A 140 13.52 17.86 -5.97
N PHE A 141 13.07 16.61 -5.92
CA PHE A 141 11.79 16.24 -5.34
C PHE A 141 12.01 15.19 -4.24
N PRO A 142 11.17 15.18 -3.19
CA PRO A 142 11.13 14.10 -2.21
C PRO A 142 10.95 12.74 -2.90
N ASP A 143 11.82 11.79 -2.59
CA ASP A 143 11.71 10.40 -3.05
C ASP A 143 11.03 9.53 -1.97
N VAL A 144 10.59 8.34 -2.37
CA VAL A 144 10.04 7.32 -1.49
C VAL A 144 10.92 6.05 -1.53
N PRO A 145 10.83 5.15 -0.54
CA PRO A 145 11.61 3.90 -0.56
C PRO A 145 11.35 3.06 -1.84
N GLU A 146 12.33 2.26 -2.28
CA GLU A 146 12.16 1.46 -3.50
C GLU A 146 11.01 0.45 -3.41
N GLU A 147 10.73 -0.14 -2.24
CA GLU A 147 9.55 -1.01 -2.08
C GLU A 147 8.24 -0.27 -2.41
N THR A 148 8.13 0.99 -1.97
CA THR A 148 6.98 1.84 -2.31
C THR A 148 6.94 2.15 -3.80
N LYS A 149 8.09 2.45 -4.44
CA LYS A 149 8.15 2.68 -5.89
C LYS A 149 7.78 1.43 -6.69
N ALA A 150 8.26 0.26 -6.28
CA ALA A 150 7.91 -1.02 -6.88
C ALA A 150 6.40 -1.27 -6.81
N HIS A 151 5.79 -1.04 -5.64
CA HIS A 151 4.33 -1.14 -5.48
C HIS A 151 3.58 -0.20 -6.43
N ILE A 152 3.96 1.08 -6.51
CA ILE A 152 3.33 2.06 -7.42
C ILE A 152 3.45 1.61 -8.88
N ARG A 153 4.64 1.16 -9.31
CA ARG A 153 4.88 0.69 -10.68
C ARG A 153 4.00 -0.51 -11.01
N GLU A 154 3.94 -1.50 -10.12
CA GLU A 154 3.10 -2.69 -10.29
C GLU A 154 1.61 -2.35 -10.30
N GLU A 155 1.16 -1.45 -9.42
CA GLU A 155 -0.24 -1.00 -9.39
C GLU A 155 -0.65 -0.34 -10.70
N VAL A 156 0.17 0.57 -11.23
CA VAL A 156 -0.06 1.22 -12.52
C VAL A 156 -0.05 0.21 -13.65
N HIS A 157 0.94 -0.69 -13.68
CA HIS A 157 1.07 -1.70 -14.72
C HIS A 157 -0.16 -2.62 -14.77
N TRP A 158 -0.50 -3.26 -13.65
CA TRP A 158 -1.59 -4.24 -13.63
C TRP A 158 -2.97 -3.62 -13.76
N SER A 159 -3.16 -2.38 -13.31
CA SER A 159 -4.40 -1.65 -13.59
C SER A 159 -4.61 -1.47 -15.10
N ARG A 160 -3.55 -1.15 -15.83
CA ARG A 160 -3.59 -1.04 -17.29
C ARG A 160 -3.81 -2.41 -17.95
N GLU A 161 -3.09 -3.44 -17.53
CA GLU A 161 -3.25 -4.78 -18.09
C GLU A 161 -4.67 -5.35 -17.88
N VAL A 162 -5.26 -5.12 -16.71
CA VAL A 162 -6.66 -5.49 -16.43
C VAL A 162 -7.62 -4.71 -17.33
N GLN A 163 -7.37 -3.43 -17.57
CA GLN A 163 -8.17 -2.65 -18.52
C GLN A 163 -8.08 -3.23 -19.94
N VAL A 164 -6.87 -3.57 -20.41
CA VAL A 164 -6.66 -4.19 -21.72
C VAL A 164 -7.37 -5.54 -21.81
N PHE A 165 -7.21 -6.39 -20.79
CA PHE A 165 -7.91 -7.68 -20.70
C PHE A 165 -9.42 -7.49 -20.86
N ASN A 166 -10.01 -6.54 -20.13
CA ASN A 166 -11.45 -6.30 -20.17
C ASN A 166 -11.94 -5.83 -21.54
N VAL A 167 -11.18 -4.96 -22.22
CA VAL A 167 -11.49 -4.52 -23.58
C VAL A 167 -11.42 -5.71 -24.55
N LEU A 168 -10.35 -6.50 -24.51
CA LEU A 168 -10.18 -7.66 -25.38
C LEU A 168 -11.22 -8.75 -25.11
N ALA A 169 -11.55 -9.00 -23.84
CA ALA A 169 -12.53 -9.99 -23.44
C ALA A 169 -13.93 -9.62 -23.96
N LYS A 170 -14.28 -8.33 -23.92
CA LYS A 170 -15.53 -7.81 -24.46
C LYS A 170 -15.60 -7.94 -25.99
N ASP A 171 -14.50 -7.62 -26.69
CA ASP A 171 -14.51 -7.50 -28.14
C ASP A 171 -14.23 -8.83 -28.87
N LYS A 172 -13.43 -9.71 -28.28
CA LYS A 172 -12.90 -10.95 -28.90
C LYS A 172 -13.14 -12.21 -28.07
N GLY A 173 -13.68 -12.07 -26.85
CA GLY A 173 -13.89 -13.18 -25.93
C GLY A 173 -12.71 -13.41 -25.00
N LYS A 174 -12.98 -14.04 -23.84
CA LYS A 174 -12.01 -14.23 -22.76
C LYS A 174 -10.78 -15.05 -23.17
N GLU A 175 -10.93 -16.12 -23.93
CA GLU A 175 -9.78 -16.95 -24.33
C GLU A 175 -8.79 -16.16 -25.20
N PHE A 176 -9.29 -15.32 -26.13
CA PHE A 176 -8.42 -14.41 -26.87
C PHE A 176 -7.71 -13.42 -25.95
N ALA A 177 -8.42 -12.88 -24.96
CA ALA A 177 -7.85 -11.95 -23.99
C ALA A 177 -6.78 -12.60 -23.11
N PHE A 178 -6.93 -13.86 -22.70
CA PHE A 178 -5.87 -14.60 -22.00
C PHE A 178 -4.66 -14.85 -22.90
N ASP A 179 -4.90 -15.27 -24.15
CA ASP A 179 -3.84 -15.55 -25.12
C ASP A 179 -2.99 -14.32 -25.44
N PHE A 180 -3.55 -13.11 -25.33
CA PHE A 180 -2.82 -11.85 -25.48
C PHE A 180 -1.64 -11.71 -24.51
N PHE A 181 -1.73 -12.30 -23.31
CA PHE A 181 -0.67 -12.22 -22.29
C PHE A 181 0.47 -13.23 -22.50
N ARG A 182 0.40 -14.08 -23.53
CA ARG A 182 1.47 -15.05 -23.81
C ARG A 182 2.68 -14.35 -24.42
N ASP A 183 3.78 -14.32 -23.66
CA ASP A 183 5.04 -13.70 -24.06
C ASP A 183 6.23 -14.66 -24.01
N GLY A 184 5.97 -15.97 -23.89
CA GLY A 184 6.98 -16.96 -23.49
C GLY A 184 8.21 -17.00 -24.38
N ASN A 185 8.05 -16.85 -25.70
CA ASN A 185 9.19 -16.82 -26.63
C ASN A 185 10.10 -15.60 -26.40
N GLY A 186 9.53 -14.43 -26.13
CA GLY A 186 10.28 -13.21 -25.83
C GLY A 186 10.99 -13.31 -24.49
N TYR A 187 10.28 -13.79 -23.47
CA TYR A 187 10.85 -14.01 -22.15
C TYR A 187 12.00 -15.05 -22.17
N PHE A 188 11.81 -16.15 -22.90
CA PHE A 188 12.84 -17.18 -23.05
C PHE A 188 14.07 -16.68 -23.83
N LEU A 189 13.87 -15.86 -24.85
CA LEU A 189 14.97 -15.19 -25.54
C LEU A 189 15.77 -14.30 -24.57
N ALA A 190 15.10 -13.49 -23.76
CA ALA A 190 15.74 -12.65 -22.74
C ALA A 190 16.54 -13.50 -21.74
N ALA A 191 15.94 -14.58 -21.21
CA ALA A 191 16.62 -15.49 -20.29
C ALA A 191 17.92 -16.06 -20.87
N ARG A 192 17.88 -16.51 -22.13
CA ARG A 192 19.06 -17.05 -22.84
C ARG A 192 20.14 -16.01 -23.10
N ALA A 193 19.73 -14.78 -23.42
CA ALA A 193 20.65 -13.70 -23.76
C ALA A 193 21.30 -13.10 -22.51
N TRP A 194 20.54 -12.95 -21.41
CA TRP A 194 20.99 -12.25 -20.20
C TRP A 194 21.59 -13.20 -19.16
N VAL A 195 21.32 -14.51 -19.26
CA VAL A 195 21.96 -15.54 -18.43
C VAL A 195 22.68 -16.57 -19.33
N PRO A 196 23.73 -16.16 -20.08
CA PRO A 196 24.34 -16.98 -21.14
C PRO A 196 25.29 -18.07 -20.63
N TYR A 197 25.40 -18.25 -19.31
CA TYR A 197 26.42 -19.11 -18.68
C TYR A 197 25.92 -20.54 -18.38
N VAL A 198 24.66 -20.85 -18.69
CA VAL A 198 24.03 -22.15 -18.45
C VAL A 198 23.16 -22.58 -19.63
N GLU A 199 22.77 -23.85 -19.66
CA GLU A 199 21.82 -24.38 -20.64
C GLU A 199 20.52 -23.56 -20.68
N PRO A 200 19.93 -23.32 -21.87
CA PRO A 200 18.76 -22.44 -22.03
C PRO A 200 17.62 -22.71 -21.05
N SER A 201 17.26 -23.97 -20.84
CA SER A 201 16.19 -24.35 -19.92
C SER A 201 16.50 -23.94 -18.48
N ARG A 202 17.76 -24.06 -18.04
CA ARG A 202 18.20 -23.61 -16.71
C ARG A 202 18.27 -22.08 -16.66
N ALA A 203 18.66 -21.44 -17.75
CA ALA A 203 18.68 -19.98 -17.86
C ALA A 203 17.29 -19.37 -17.59
N LEU A 204 16.20 -20.00 -18.06
CA LEU A 204 14.83 -19.57 -17.74
C LEU A 204 14.60 -19.49 -16.22
N ILE A 205 14.94 -20.57 -15.49
CA ILE A 205 14.70 -20.66 -14.05
C ILE A 205 15.53 -19.62 -13.29
N LEU A 206 16.81 -19.49 -13.63
CA LEU A 206 17.70 -18.52 -12.99
C LEU A 206 17.28 -17.08 -13.31
N TYR A 207 16.86 -16.81 -14.54
CA TYR A 207 16.38 -15.49 -14.95
C TYR A 207 15.06 -15.13 -14.25
N LEU A 208 14.11 -16.06 -14.14
CA LEU A 208 12.90 -15.90 -13.33
C LEU A 208 13.24 -15.52 -11.89
N CYS A 209 14.14 -16.26 -11.24
CA CYS A 209 14.51 -15.94 -9.86
C CYS A 209 15.16 -14.56 -9.74
N TRP A 210 16.05 -14.22 -10.68
CA TRP A 210 16.70 -12.91 -10.69
C TRP A 210 15.71 -11.76 -10.95
N GLU A 211 14.86 -11.87 -11.96
CA GLU A 211 13.86 -10.86 -12.32
C GLU A 211 12.89 -10.62 -11.16
N GLN A 212 12.31 -11.69 -10.64
CA GLN A 212 11.33 -11.60 -9.55
C GLN A 212 11.97 -10.99 -8.29
N ALA A 213 13.21 -11.37 -7.93
CA ALA A 213 13.86 -10.84 -6.74
C ALA A 213 14.40 -9.41 -6.89
N ASN A 214 14.94 -9.05 -8.06
CA ASN A 214 15.74 -7.82 -8.23
C ASN A 214 15.04 -6.75 -9.07
N LEU A 215 14.23 -7.14 -10.06
CA LEU A 215 13.54 -6.21 -10.94
C LEU A 215 12.13 -5.90 -10.43
N ILE A 216 11.40 -6.94 -10.03
CA ILE A 216 10.02 -6.81 -9.52
C ILE A 216 10.02 -6.57 -8.00
N GLY A 217 10.95 -7.18 -7.27
CA GLY A 217 11.08 -7.02 -5.80
C GLY A 217 10.22 -7.99 -4.98
N ASN A 218 9.91 -9.16 -5.54
CA ASN A 218 9.23 -10.26 -4.85
C ASN A 218 10.21 -11.08 -3.99
N ASP A 219 9.70 -11.74 -2.93
CA ASP A 219 10.52 -12.72 -2.19
C ASP A 219 10.58 -14.03 -2.99
N VAL A 220 11.78 -14.46 -3.35
CA VAL A 220 12.01 -15.68 -4.16
C VAL A 220 13.01 -16.60 -3.49
N ILE A 221 12.68 -17.89 -3.42
CA ILE A 221 13.58 -18.95 -2.98
C ILE A 221 13.65 -20.01 -4.07
N LEU A 222 14.85 -20.22 -4.61
CA LEU A 222 15.15 -21.34 -5.49
C LEU A 222 15.49 -22.56 -4.64
N GLU A 223 14.51 -23.45 -4.44
CA GLU A 223 14.69 -24.64 -3.60
C GLU A 223 15.45 -25.74 -4.32
N LYS A 224 15.23 -25.87 -5.64
CA LYS A 224 15.82 -26.92 -6.46
C LYS A 224 16.03 -26.47 -7.90
N VAL A 225 17.19 -26.80 -8.49
CA VAL A 225 17.44 -26.65 -9.93
C VAL A 225 18.33 -27.76 -10.48
N GLU A 226 17.70 -28.70 -11.19
CA GLU A 226 18.36 -29.84 -11.83
C GLU A 226 18.05 -29.85 -13.34
N ALA A 227 18.49 -30.89 -14.05
CA ALA A 227 18.27 -30.98 -15.51
C ALA A 227 16.79 -31.17 -15.88
N ARG A 228 16.04 -31.88 -15.03
CA ARG A 228 14.64 -32.29 -15.29
C ARG A 228 13.62 -31.77 -14.29
N GLU A 229 14.07 -31.12 -13.24
CA GLU A 229 13.21 -30.62 -12.18
C GLU A 229 13.74 -29.29 -11.64
N ALA A 230 12.85 -28.35 -11.38
CA ALA A 230 13.16 -27.15 -10.61
C ALA A 230 11.97 -26.78 -9.72
N ILE A 231 12.25 -26.21 -8.55
CA ILE A 231 11.25 -25.77 -7.59
C ILE A 231 11.59 -24.34 -7.16
N VAL A 232 10.65 -23.43 -7.37
CA VAL A 232 10.77 -22.03 -6.98
C VAL A 232 9.60 -21.68 -6.07
N ARG A 233 9.89 -21.21 -4.86
CA ARG A 233 8.90 -20.60 -3.97
C ARG A 233 8.92 -19.09 -4.16
N LEU A 234 7.75 -18.50 -4.32
CA LEU A 234 7.57 -17.09 -4.66
C LEU A 234 6.47 -16.49 -3.79
N ARG A 235 6.77 -15.39 -3.10
CA ARG A 235 5.75 -14.50 -2.53
C ARG A 235 5.56 -13.33 -3.48
N THR A 236 4.45 -13.30 -4.19
CA THR A 236 4.26 -12.36 -5.30
C THR A 236 3.41 -11.15 -4.91
N GLY A 237 3.92 -9.97 -5.25
CA GLY A 237 3.20 -8.71 -5.22
C GLY A 237 1.97 -8.72 -6.14
N PHE A 238 1.95 -9.56 -7.18
CA PHE A 238 0.85 -9.66 -8.14
C PHE A 238 -0.49 -9.92 -7.45
N PHE A 239 -0.54 -10.98 -6.63
CA PHE A 239 -1.72 -11.26 -5.86
C PHE A 239 -1.89 -10.16 -4.84
N ARG A 240 -0.86 -9.83 -4.00
CA ARG A 240 -0.88 -8.74 -2.98
C ARG A 240 -1.67 -7.51 -3.44
N LEU A 241 -1.36 -7.05 -4.64
CA LEU A 241 -1.99 -5.92 -5.29
C LEU A 241 -3.51 -6.06 -5.43
N TYR A 242 -4.02 -7.20 -5.90
CA TYR A 242 -5.47 -7.44 -6.04
C TYR A 242 -6.24 -7.28 -4.72
N LYS A 243 -5.66 -7.67 -3.58
CA LYS A 243 -6.30 -7.54 -2.27
C LYS A 243 -6.28 -6.11 -1.74
N VAL A 244 -5.16 -5.40 -1.92
CA VAL A 244 -4.97 -4.08 -1.31
C VAL A 244 -5.49 -2.95 -2.21
N SER A 245 -5.51 -3.15 -3.52
CA SER A 245 -6.01 -2.17 -4.50
C SER A 245 -7.49 -2.37 -4.77
N ALA A 246 -8.33 -1.62 -4.04
CA ALA A 246 -9.78 -1.75 -4.06
C ALA A 246 -10.42 -1.62 -5.46
N HIS A 247 -9.78 -0.91 -6.41
CA HIS A 247 -10.29 -0.76 -7.77
C HIS A 247 -10.08 -1.99 -8.64
N LEU A 248 -9.10 -2.86 -8.36
CA LEU A 248 -8.83 -4.05 -9.18
C LEU A 248 -9.94 -5.10 -9.03
N GLY A 249 -10.33 -5.43 -7.80
CA GLY A 249 -11.39 -6.40 -7.54
C GLY A 249 -12.78 -5.99 -8.06
N ARG A 250 -12.96 -4.73 -8.45
CA ARG A 250 -14.18 -4.26 -9.13
C ARG A 250 -14.14 -4.43 -10.65
N GLN A 251 -12.94 -4.55 -11.21
CA GLN A 251 -12.72 -4.59 -12.65
C GLN A 251 -12.55 -6.02 -13.18
N ILE A 252 -12.03 -6.93 -12.37
CA ILE A 252 -11.77 -8.31 -12.77
C ILE A 252 -12.05 -9.26 -11.61
N SER A 253 -12.55 -10.45 -11.91
CA SER A 253 -12.72 -11.49 -10.90
C SER A 253 -11.36 -12.03 -10.45
N PHE A 254 -11.26 -12.51 -9.21
CA PHE A 254 -10.02 -13.14 -8.73
C PHE A 254 -9.64 -14.36 -9.58
N GLU A 255 -10.62 -15.12 -10.05
CA GLU A 255 -10.40 -16.29 -10.91
C GLU A 255 -9.76 -15.90 -12.25
N ASP A 256 -10.29 -14.87 -12.91
CA ASP A 256 -9.72 -14.37 -14.17
C ASP A 256 -8.34 -13.75 -13.94
N TYR A 257 -8.15 -12.99 -12.84
CA TYR A 257 -6.86 -12.38 -12.49
C TYR A 257 -5.79 -13.45 -12.23
N ARG A 258 -6.12 -14.51 -11.50
CA ARG A 258 -5.27 -15.69 -11.34
C ARG A 258 -4.98 -16.38 -12.66
N LYS A 259 -5.97 -16.53 -13.54
CA LYS A 259 -5.79 -17.17 -14.86
C LYS A 259 -4.83 -16.37 -15.76
N ILE A 260 -4.79 -15.04 -15.67
CA ILE A 260 -3.76 -14.22 -16.35
C ILE A 260 -2.37 -14.63 -15.89
N PHE A 261 -2.14 -14.68 -14.57
CA PHE A 261 -0.87 -15.07 -13.98
C PHE A 261 -0.42 -16.48 -14.41
N GLU A 262 -1.33 -17.44 -14.35
CA GLU A 262 -1.07 -18.82 -14.79
C GLU A 262 -0.74 -18.88 -16.28
N THR A 263 -1.48 -18.14 -17.11
CA THR A 263 -1.28 -18.11 -18.57
C THR A 263 0.10 -17.60 -18.92
N ILE A 264 0.55 -16.52 -18.30
CA ILE A 264 1.89 -15.94 -18.51
C ILE A 264 2.96 -16.96 -18.15
N TRP A 265 2.93 -17.48 -16.91
CA TRP A 265 4.02 -18.33 -16.42
C TRP A 265 4.06 -19.70 -17.08
N GLN A 266 2.91 -20.30 -17.37
CA GLN A 266 2.86 -21.58 -18.09
C GLN A 266 3.36 -21.42 -19.53
N ASP A 267 3.08 -20.30 -20.18
CA ASP A 267 3.59 -20.05 -21.53
C ASP A 267 5.11 -19.84 -21.54
N ARG A 268 5.64 -19.05 -20.60
CA ARG A 268 7.08 -18.86 -20.39
C ARG A 268 7.81 -20.18 -20.09
N ALA A 269 7.24 -21.01 -19.23
CA ALA A 269 7.77 -22.34 -18.93
C ALA A 269 7.84 -23.22 -20.18
N ARG A 270 6.71 -23.29 -20.92
CA ARG A 270 6.58 -24.08 -22.15
C ARG A 270 7.57 -23.65 -23.23
N ALA A 271 7.81 -22.34 -23.40
CA ALA A 271 8.76 -21.83 -24.37
C ALA A 271 10.20 -22.32 -24.13
N ALA A 272 10.57 -22.57 -22.87
CA ALA A 272 11.86 -23.17 -22.49
C ALA A 272 11.82 -24.71 -22.37
N GLY A 273 10.70 -25.32 -22.76
CA GLY A 273 10.49 -26.76 -22.72
C GLY A 273 10.18 -27.33 -21.34
N TRP A 274 9.80 -26.51 -20.36
CA TRP A 274 9.31 -26.96 -19.05
C TRP A 274 7.78 -27.14 -19.04
N GLU A 275 7.31 -28.12 -18.28
CA GLU A 275 5.94 -28.18 -17.80
C GLU A 275 5.89 -27.52 -16.41
N LEU A 276 4.99 -26.57 -16.21
CA LEU A 276 4.87 -25.83 -14.95
C LEU A 276 3.55 -26.14 -14.25
N ARG A 277 3.65 -26.53 -12.98
CA ARG A 277 2.55 -26.58 -12.02
C ARG A 277 2.71 -25.48 -10.99
N ILE A 278 1.63 -24.76 -10.71
CA ILE A 278 1.59 -23.69 -9.71
C ILE A 278 0.72 -24.18 -8.55
N GLU A 279 1.30 -24.24 -7.36
CA GLU A 279 0.59 -24.52 -6.12
C GLU A 279 0.50 -23.24 -5.29
N TYR A 280 -0.69 -22.95 -4.75
CA TYR A 280 -0.92 -21.75 -3.94
C TYR A 280 -1.02 -22.12 -2.48
N PHE A 281 -0.32 -21.36 -1.65
CA PHE A 281 -0.30 -21.49 -0.20
C PHE A 281 -0.79 -20.17 0.38
N ASP A 282 -1.57 -20.29 1.47
CA ASP A 282 -2.24 -19.23 2.24
C ASP A 282 -3.78 -19.30 2.10
N LYS A 283 -4.42 -19.57 3.25
CA LYS A 283 -5.88 -19.70 3.41
C LYS A 283 -6.55 -18.34 3.58
N ASP A 284 -5.85 -17.39 4.18
CA ASP A 284 -6.34 -16.05 4.50
C ASP A 284 -6.04 -15.09 3.34
N TYR A 285 -5.05 -15.45 2.52
CA TYR A 285 -4.72 -14.72 1.32
C TYR A 285 -4.44 -15.58 0.08
N PRO A 286 -5.45 -15.83 -0.78
CA PRO A 286 -5.28 -16.67 -1.96
C PRO A 286 -4.12 -16.21 -2.85
N GLY A 287 -3.08 -17.04 -2.94
CA GLY A 287 -1.92 -16.82 -3.80
C GLY A 287 -0.84 -15.89 -3.25
N ALA A 288 -0.90 -15.50 -1.96
CA ALA A 288 0.17 -14.76 -1.30
C ALA A 288 1.54 -15.39 -1.54
N GLU A 289 1.57 -16.72 -1.41
CA GLU A 289 2.71 -17.57 -1.65
C GLU A 289 2.33 -18.62 -2.69
N CYS A 290 3.22 -18.85 -3.65
CA CYS A 290 3.06 -19.91 -4.62
C CYS A 290 4.36 -20.68 -4.80
N VAL A 291 4.24 -21.97 -5.10
CA VAL A 291 5.36 -22.83 -5.49
C VAL A 291 5.19 -23.18 -6.95
N PHE A 292 6.22 -22.87 -7.73
CA PHE A 292 6.36 -23.26 -9.12
C PHE A 292 7.15 -24.56 -9.17
N GLY A 293 6.46 -25.65 -9.50
CA GLY A 293 7.07 -26.94 -9.80
C GLY A 293 7.26 -27.10 -11.29
N PHE A 294 8.51 -27.13 -11.73
CA PHE A 294 8.89 -27.31 -13.14
C PHE A 294 9.38 -28.74 -13.38
N THR A 295 8.86 -29.40 -14.41
CA THR A 295 9.30 -30.75 -14.82
C THR A 295 9.61 -30.82 -16.31
N ARG A 296 10.52 -31.73 -16.69
CA ARG A 296 10.89 -32.02 -18.08
C ARG A 296 11.01 -33.52 -18.34
N LYS A 297 10.62 -33.92 -19.54
CA LYS A 297 10.80 -35.29 -20.05
C LYS A 297 12.24 -35.54 -20.48
#